data_AF-A0A316V3S6-F1
#
_entry.id   AF-A0A316V3S6-F1
#
_cell.length_a   1.000
_cell.length_b   1.000
_cell.length_c   1.000
_cell.angle_alpha   90.00
_cell.angle_beta   90.00
_cell.angle_gamma   90.00
#
_symmetry.space_group_name_H-M   'P 1'
#
loop_
_entity.id
_entity.type
_entity.pdbx_description
1 polymer ?
#
loop_
_entity_poly.entity_id
_entity_poly.type
_entity_poly.pdbx_seq_one_letter_code
_entity_poly.pdbx_strand_id
1 'polypeptide(L)'
;MTMRLKKCVLVIALLYIVSECVATGNSQGENRRSEPIPDLNEPAAEEMEESRIEVQDPMHEPIGSKQSLHSDEEWIEIWRKNHKKELKKQQRIRYNTKLNNDPARKAALRASRQEKEKGWRLQRKERIKALPAEERKASLDRTRLMNNESARKRRTAHYYGGFSTRKEQERNRLRELERSGKATSSQLEKLKSLRHEERLKYHKKAQRKKELKNAKAEDDGTVDKRKNRNG
;
A
#
# COMPACT_ATOMS: atom_id res chain seq x y z
N MET A 1 57.31 5.40 29.85
CA MET A 1 56.52 6.61 29.52
C MET A 1 55.94 6.64 28.08
N THR A 2 56.17 5.63 27.24
CA THR A 2 55.76 5.62 25.81
C THR A 2 54.32 5.17 25.54
N MET A 3 53.62 4.60 26.52
CA MET A 3 52.24 4.09 26.35
C MET A 3 51.16 5.19 26.41
N ARG A 4 51.43 6.34 27.05
CA ARG A 4 50.46 7.44 27.13
C ARG A 4 50.36 8.23 25.83
N LEU A 5 51.47 8.41 25.11
CA LEU A 5 51.50 9.11 23.81
C LEU A 5 50.69 8.36 22.73
N LYS A 6 50.74 7.04 22.69
CA LYS A 6 50.00 6.24 21.69
C LYS A 6 48.47 6.37 21.83
N LYS A 7 47.96 6.56 23.05
CA LYS A 7 46.51 6.74 23.27
C LYS A 7 46.04 8.13 22.85
N CYS A 8 46.84 9.17 23.03
CA CYS A 8 46.50 10.53 22.60
C CYS A 8 46.42 10.65 21.06
N VAL A 9 47.35 10.03 20.33
CA VAL A 9 47.34 10.06 18.86
C VAL A 9 46.09 9.38 18.28
N LEU A 10 45.63 8.29 18.90
CA LEU A 10 44.46 7.53 18.44
C LEU A 10 43.15 8.30 18.66
N VAL A 11 43.05 9.08 19.74
CA VAL A 11 41.88 9.94 19.99
C VAL A 11 41.83 11.12 19.03
N ILE A 12 42.97 11.73 18.70
CA ILE A 12 43.04 12.84 17.74
C ILE A 12 42.66 12.36 16.32
N ALA A 13 43.13 11.17 15.92
CA ALA A 13 42.76 10.58 14.62
C ALA A 13 41.25 10.28 14.52
N LEU A 14 40.62 9.79 15.60
CA LEU A 14 39.17 9.55 15.63
C LEU A 14 38.35 10.84 15.58
N LEU A 15 38.82 11.92 16.21
CA LEU A 15 38.16 13.23 16.13
C LEU A 15 38.23 13.83 14.72
N TYR A 16 39.33 13.62 14.00
CA TYR A 16 39.47 14.10 12.62
C TYR A 16 38.50 13.40 11.65
N ILE A 17 38.33 12.08 11.79
CA ILE A 17 37.40 11.30 10.95
C ILE A 17 35.93 11.71 11.18
N VAL A 18 35.56 12.04 12.42
CA VAL A 18 34.20 12.51 12.73
C VAL A 18 33.94 13.92 12.16
N SER A 19 34.97 14.77 12.05
CA SER A 19 34.82 16.11 11.48
C SER A 19 34.61 16.11 9.96
N GLU A 20 35.20 15.16 9.21
CA GLU A 20 35.03 15.08 7.75
C GLU A 20 33.65 14.53 7.33
N CYS A 21 33.00 13.72 8.17
CA CYS A 21 31.64 13.22 7.89
C CYS A 21 30.54 14.28 8.03
N VAL A 22 30.82 15.44 8.66
CA VAL A 22 29.82 16.51 8.83
C VAL A 22 29.85 17.50 7.65
N ALA A 23 30.92 17.53 6.85
CA ALA A 23 31.11 18.52 5.79
C ALA A 23 30.51 18.13 4.42
N THR A 24 29.98 16.92 4.24
CA THR A 24 29.49 16.43 2.93
C THR A 24 27.97 16.19 2.87
N GLY A 25 27.22 16.71 3.84
CA GLY A 25 25.76 16.60 3.89
C GLY A 25 25.01 17.59 2.98
N ASN A 26 24.75 17.19 1.74
CA ASN A 26 23.57 17.56 0.94
C ASN A 26 23.26 19.05 0.70
N SER A 27 23.88 19.62 -0.35
CA SER A 27 23.39 20.81 -1.06
C SER A 27 22.97 20.47 -2.49
N GLN A 28 21.85 19.75 -2.65
CA GLN A 28 21.09 19.74 -3.91
C GLN A 28 19.61 19.91 -3.60
N GLY A 29 19.26 21.13 -3.20
CA GLY A 29 17.89 21.63 -3.28
C GLY A 29 17.62 22.07 -4.72
N GLU A 30 17.03 21.18 -5.51
CA GLU A 30 16.52 21.53 -6.84
C GLU A 30 15.49 22.65 -6.72
N ASN A 31 15.79 23.79 -7.38
CA ASN A 31 14.86 24.89 -7.64
C ASN A 31 13.67 24.37 -8.45
N ARG A 32 12.60 23.93 -7.79
CA ARG A 32 11.30 23.78 -8.43
C ARG A 32 10.69 25.17 -8.58
N ARG A 33 10.74 25.69 -9.81
CA ARG A 33 9.89 26.79 -10.28
C ARG A 33 8.46 26.51 -9.82
N SER A 34 7.94 27.35 -8.95
CA SER A 34 6.51 27.43 -8.65
C SER A 34 5.82 27.92 -9.92
N GLU A 35 5.02 27.06 -10.54
CA GLU A 35 4.09 27.49 -11.58
C GLU A 35 3.05 28.44 -10.96
N PRO A 36 2.69 29.53 -11.66
CA PRO A 36 1.67 30.45 -11.18
C PRO A 36 0.32 29.76 -11.10
N ILE A 37 -0.37 29.96 -9.97
CA ILE A 37 -1.73 29.50 -9.73
C ILE A 37 -2.66 30.29 -10.66
N PRO A 38 -3.48 29.65 -11.52
CA PRO A 38 -4.45 30.36 -12.34
C PRO A 38 -5.51 31.03 -11.45
N ASP A 39 -5.76 32.29 -11.73
CA ASP A 39 -6.76 33.14 -11.10
C ASP A 39 -8.17 32.59 -11.38
N LEU A 40 -8.94 32.34 -10.32
CA LEU A 40 -10.25 31.66 -10.36
C LEU A 40 -11.42 32.62 -10.61
N ASN A 41 -11.15 33.82 -11.14
CA ASN A 41 -12.16 34.87 -11.33
C ASN A 41 -12.50 35.19 -12.79
N GLU A 42 -12.21 34.31 -13.74
CA GLU A 42 -12.79 34.44 -15.09
C GLU A 42 -14.20 33.85 -15.13
N PRO A 43 -15.26 34.65 -15.41
CA PRO A 43 -16.57 34.10 -15.70
C PRO A 43 -16.54 33.42 -17.07
N ALA A 44 -16.65 32.10 -17.07
CA ALA A 44 -16.86 31.30 -18.28
C ALA A 44 -18.22 31.70 -18.89
N ALA A 45 -18.17 32.43 -20.01
CA ALA A 45 -19.32 32.61 -20.88
C ALA A 45 -19.53 31.29 -21.65
N GLU A 46 -20.39 30.43 -21.12
CA GLU A 46 -20.87 29.25 -21.85
C GLU A 46 -22.11 29.64 -22.66
N GLU A 47 -21.90 29.78 -23.97
CA GLU A 47 -22.96 29.68 -24.98
C GLU A 47 -23.51 28.24 -24.94
N MET A 48 -24.73 28.07 -24.43
CA MET A 48 -25.45 26.81 -24.50
C MET A 48 -26.08 26.66 -25.90
N GLU A 49 -25.37 25.96 -26.78
CA GLU A 49 -25.93 25.47 -28.04
C GLU A 49 -26.68 24.14 -27.77
N GLU A 50 -28.01 24.20 -27.79
CA GLU A 50 -28.91 23.06 -27.63
C GLU A 50 -28.82 22.09 -28.81
N SER A 51 -27.87 21.15 -28.77
CA SER A 51 -27.93 19.96 -29.62
C SER A 51 -28.81 18.89 -28.97
N ARG A 52 -30.09 18.86 -29.38
CA ARG A 52 -31.09 17.85 -29.05
C ARG A 52 -30.68 16.49 -29.64
N ILE A 53 -29.97 15.68 -28.87
CA ILE A 53 -29.70 14.28 -29.19
C ILE A 53 -30.93 13.47 -28.78
N GLU A 54 -31.66 12.97 -29.78
CA GLU A 54 -32.74 12.00 -29.61
C GLU A 54 -32.12 10.64 -29.24
N VAL A 55 -31.97 10.41 -27.92
CA VAL A 55 -31.50 9.13 -27.38
C VAL A 55 -32.65 8.13 -27.47
N GLN A 56 -32.55 7.18 -28.40
CA GLN A 56 -33.34 5.96 -28.38
C GLN A 56 -33.10 5.25 -27.05
N ASP A 57 -34.13 5.16 -26.21
CA ASP A 57 -34.12 4.38 -24.97
C ASP A 57 -33.79 2.91 -25.29
N PRO A 58 -32.61 2.39 -24.90
CA PRO A 58 -32.43 0.96 -24.90
C PRO A 58 -33.30 0.41 -23.78
N MET A 59 -34.38 -0.29 -24.15
CA MET A 59 -35.24 -1.09 -23.29
C MET A 59 -34.39 -1.82 -22.24
N HIS A 60 -34.30 -1.22 -21.06
CA HIS A 60 -33.51 -1.76 -19.96
C HIS A 60 -34.39 -2.80 -19.30
N GLU A 61 -34.20 -4.06 -19.69
CA GLU A 61 -34.77 -5.17 -18.95
C GLU A 61 -34.37 -5.01 -17.48
N PRO A 62 -35.32 -5.01 -16.53
CA PRO A 62 -35.00 -4.92 -15.11
C PRO A 62 -34.25 -6.20 -14.73
N ILE A 63 -32.92 -6.10 -14.73
CA ILE A 63 -32.02 -7.09 -14.14
C ILE A 63 -32.54 -7.32 -12.74
N GLY A 64 -33.09 -8.53 -12.52
CA GLY A 64 -33.75 -8.95 -11.30
C GLY A 64 -33.04 -8.40 -10.09
N SER A 65 -33.62 -7.33 -9.54
CA SER A 65 -33.10 -6.68 -8.35
C SER A 65 -33.20 -7.72 -7.26
N LYS A 66 -32.05 -8.29 -6.89
CA LYS A 66 -31.89 -8.97 -5.61
C LYS A 66 -32.04 -7.87 -4.57
N GLN A 67 -33.28 -7.48 -4.29
CA GLN A 67 -33.64 -6.64 -3.16
C GLN A 67 -33.12 -7.39 -1.95
N SER A 68 -31.94 -7.02 -1.46
CA SER A 68 -31.53 -7.45 -0.15
C SER A 68 -32.51 -6.77 0.81
N LEU A 69 -33.51 -7.52 1.23
CA LEU A 69 -34.42 -7.21 2.33
C LEU A 69 -33.59 -7.14 3.61
N HIS A 70 -32.76 -6.09 3.74
CA HIS A 70 -32.30 -5.68 5.05
C HIS A 70 -33.53 -5.14 5.76
N SER A 71 -33.80 -5.63 6.96
CA SER A 71 -34.90 -5.08 7.75
C SER A 71 -34.65 -3.60 8.02
N ASP A 72 -35.70 -2.83 8.27
CA ASP A 72 -35.57 -1.40 8.57
C ASP A 72 -34.65 -1.17 9.78
N GLU A 73 -34.60 -2.11 10.73
CA GLU A 73 -33.66 -2.11 11.84
C GLU A 73 -32.19 -2.25 11.40
N GLU A 74 -31.90 -3.12 10.44
CA GLU A 74 -30.54 -3.29 9.90
C GLU A 74 -30.07 -2.03 9.16
N TRP A 75 -30.96 -1.38 8.39
CA TRP A 75 -30.67 -0.11 7.74
C TRP A 75 -30.38 1.01 8.73
N ILE A 76 -31.19 1.12 9.80
CA ILE A 76 -30.97 2.09 10.87
C ILE A 76 -29.61 1.85 11.56
N GLU A 77 -29.24 0.58 11.80
CA GLU A 77 -27.96 0.26 12.43
C GLU A 77 -26.76 0.58 11.52
N ILE A 78 -26.85 0.26 10.22
CA ILE A 78 -25.83 0.60 9.22
C ILE A 78 -25.68 2.13 9.13
N TRP A 79 -26.78 2.86 9.10
CA TRP A 79 -26.77 4.33 9.06
C TRP A 79 -26.11 4.91 10.32
N ARG A 80 -26.48 4.46 11.53
CA ARG A 80 -25.85 4.90 12.79
C ARG A 80 -24.35 4.61 12.81
N LYS A 81 -23.93 3.43 12.36
CA LYS A 81 -22.51 3.05 12.25
C LYS A 81 -21.77 3.98 11.30
N ASN A 82 -22.34 4.29 10.14
CA ASN A 82 -21.74 5.18 9.16
C ASN A 82 -21.69 6.64 9.64
N HIS A 83 -22.78 7.13 10.25
CA HIS A 83 -22.83 8.47 10.82
C HIS A 83 -21.77 8.65 11.94
N LYS A 84 -21.63 7.66 12.83
CA LYS A 84 -20.58 7.66 13.87
C LYS A 84 -19.17 7.66 13.28
N LYS A 85 -18.94 6.97 12.16
CA LYS A 85 -17.64 6.99 11.45
C LYS A 85 -17.36 8.38 10.87
N GLU A 86 -18.36 9.01 10.24
CA GLU A 86 -18.20 10.33 9.65
C GLU A 86 -17.96 11.42 10.70
N LEU A 87 -18.69 11.40 11.82
CA LEU A 87 -18.43 12.32 12.94
C LEU A 87 -17.00 12.19 13.47
N LYS A 88 -16.49 10.97 13.63
CA LYS A 88 -15.09 10.73 14.04
C LYS A 88 -14.10 11.28 13.00
N LYS A 89 -14.40 11.16 11.71
CA LYS A 89 -13.57 11.72 10.63
C LYS A 89 -13.53 13.24 10.70
N GLN A 90 -14.68 13.90 10.86
CA GLN A 90 -14.76 15.35 11.02
C GLN A 90 -14.01 15.84 12.26
N GLN A 91 -14.15 15.17 13.41
CA GLN A 91 -13.40 15.49 14.62
C GLN A 91 -11.89 15.39 14.42
N ARG A 92 -11.42 14.33 13.71
CA ARG A 92 -10.00 14.19 13.36
C ARG A 92 -9.51 15.32 12.47
N ILE A 93 -10.31 15.73 11.48
CA ILE A 93 -9.97 16.86 10.60
C ILE A 93 -9.82 18.13 11.44
N ARG A 94 -10.82 18.47 12.26
CA ARG A 94 -10.79 19.65 13.15
C ARG A 94 -9.61 19.63 14.13
N TYR A 95 -9.26 18.46 14.66
CA TYR A 95 -8.11 18.32 15.54
C TYR A 95 -6.79 18.55 14.80
N ASN A 96 -6.64 17.96 13.61
CA ASN A 96 -5.43 18.11 12.80
C ASN A 96 -5.26 19.54 12.29
N THR A 97 -6.34 20.23 11.91
CA THR A 97 -6.26 21.66 11.53
C THR A 97 -5.82 22.51 12.72
N LYS A 98 -6.40 22.30 13.92
CA LYS A 98 -5.94 22.98 15.15
C LYS A 98 -4.46 22.73 15.45
N LEU A 99 -3.97 21.49 15.26
CA LEU A 99 -2.55 21.19 15.44
C LEU A 99 -1.65 21.79 14.36
N ASN A 100 -2.13 21.95 13.13
CA ASN A 100 -1.34 22.57 12.07
C ASN A 100 -1.24 24.08 12.25
N ASN A 101 -2.27 24.72 12.82
CA ASN A 101 -2.27 26.14 13.12
C ASN A 101 -1.41 26.50 14.35
N ASP A 102 -1.06 25.53 15.20
CA ASP A 102 -0.22 25.72 16.39
C ASP A 102 1.04 24.81 16.32
N PRO A 103 2.15 25.32 15.77
CA PRO A 103 3.37 24.54 15.61
C PRO A 103 4.03 24.16 16.95
N ALA A 104 3.87 24.98 18.00
CA ALA A 104 4.41 24.70 19.32
C ALA A 104 3.71 23.49 19.94
N ARG A 105 2.39 23.45 19.89
CA ARG A 105 1.59 22.29 20.34
C ARG A 105 1.89 21.05 19.53
N LYS A 106 2.09 21.18 18.22
CA LYS A 106 2.50 20.05 17.35
C LYS A 106 3.88 19.51 17.73
N ALA A 107 4.84 20.37 18.04
CA ALA A 107 6.17 19.98 18.50
C ALA A 107 6.13 19.29 19.87
N ALA A 108 5.43 19.86 20.85
CA ALA A 108 5.24 19.26 22.17
C ALA A 108 4.59 17.87 22.10
N LEU A 109 3.58 17.72 21.25
CA LEU A 109 2.91 16.44 21.03
C LEU A 109 3.82 15.41 20.35
N ARG A 110 4.69 15.83 19.41
CA ARG A 110 5.72 14.95 18.83
C ARG A 110 6.73 14.51 19.88
N ALA A 111 7.22 15.41 20.74
CA ALA A 111 8.15 15.10 21.81
C ALA A 111 7.54 14.08 22.80
N SER A 112 6.32 14.34 23.28
CA SER A 112 5.60 13.42 24.18
C SER A 112 5.39 12.03 23.55
N ARG A 113 5.10 11.96 22.24
CA ARG A 113 5.01 10.68 21.52
C ARG A 113 6.34 9.96 21.47
N GLN A 114 7.44 10.66 21.20
CA GLN A 114 8.79 10.09 21.17
C GLN A 114 9.21 9.55 22.54
N GLU A 115 8.91 10.25 23.62
CA GLU A 115 9.20 9.80 24.99
C GLU A 115 8.43 8.52 25.33
N LYS A 116 7.11 8.51 25.07
CA LYS A 116 6.28 7.31 25.27
C LYS A 116 6.78 6.13 24.43
N GLU A 117 7.18 6.38 23.19
CA GLU A 117 7.75 5.36 22.32
C GLU A 117 9.09 4.83 22.85
N LYS A 118 9.98 5.70 23.33
CA LYS A 118 11.25 5.30 23.96
C LYS A 118 10.98 4.40 25.18
N GLY A 119 10.07 4.79 26.07
CA GLY A 119 9.67 4.00 27.23
C GLY A 119 9.11 2.64 26.84
N TRP A 120 8.19 2.59 25.86
CA TRP A 120 7.63 1.35 25.35
C TRP A 120 8.70 0.42 24.74
N ARG A 121 9.65 0.97 23.98
CA ARG A 121 10.76 0.21 23.38
C ARG A 121 11.66 -0.40 24.46
N LEU A 122 11.99 0.35 25.51
CA LEU A 122 12.78 -0.15 26.64
C LEU A 122 12.04 -1.29 27.36
N GLN A 123 10.78 -1.08 27.75
CA GLN A 123 9.96 -2.12 28.39
C GLN A 123 9.80 -3.37 27.51
N ARG A 124 9.67 -3.20 26.19
CA ARG A 124 9.63 -4.33 25.26
C ARG A 124 10.96 -5.08 25.23
N LYS A 125 12.08 -4.36 25.23
CA LYS A 125 13.42 -4.97 25.25
C LYS A 125 13.65 -5.79 26.51
N GLU A 126 13.29 -5.25 27.68
CA GLU A 126 13.40 -5.98 28.96
C GLU A 126 12.51 -7.22 28.98
N ARG A 127 11.24 -7.12 28.53
CA ARG A 127 10.35 -8.28 28.41
C ARG A 127 10.92 -9.37 27.51
N ILE A 128 11.47 -9.01 26.35
CA ILE A 128 12.08 -9.99 25.42
C ILE A 128 13.35 -10.61 26.04
N LYS A 129 14.12 -9.84 26.80
CA LYS A 129 15.31 -10.33 27.51
C LYS A 129 14.96 -11.27 28.66
N ALA A 130 13.80 -11.13 29.29
CA ALA A 130 13.32 -12.04 30.31
C ALA A 130 12.81 -13.39 29.76
N LEU A 131 12.53 -13.50 28.46
CA LEU A 131 12.08 -14.74 27.84
C LEU A 131 13.21 -15.80 27.77
N PRO A 132 12.84 -17.10 27.80
CA PRO A 132 13.73 -18.21 27.44
C PRO A 132 14.39 -18.01 26.07
N ALA A 133 15.54 -18.65 25.84
CA ALA A 133 16.34 -18.43 24.64
C ALA A 133 15.57 -18.73 23.33
N GLU A 134 14.78 -19.80 23.31
CA GLU A 134 13.99 -20.21 22.14
C GLU A 134 12.86 -19.22 21.83
N GLU A 135 12.09 -18.82 22.84
CA GLU A 135 11.01 -17.83 22.70
C GLU A 135 11.53 -16.44 22.35
N ARG A 136 12.69 -16.07 22.90
CA ARG A 136 13.39 -14.83 22.54
C ARG A 136 13.74 -14.82 21.07
N LYS A 137 14.32 -15.91 20.56
CA LYS A 137 14.67 -16.07 19.14
C LYS A 137 13.42 -15.96 18.26
N ALA A 138 12.35 -16.69 18.59
CA ALA A 138 11.10 -16.64 17.85
C ALA A 138 10.47 -15.23 17.82
N SER A 139 10.48 -14.51 18.95
CA SER A 139 9.97 -13.14 19.05
C SER A 139 10.77 -12.15 18.19
N LEU A 140 12.10 -12.28 18.19
CA LEU A 140 12.99 -11.48 17.34
C LEU A 140 12.78 -11.78 15.86
N ASP A 141 12.67 -13.05 15.48
CA ASP A 141 12.48 -13.46 14.08
C ASP A 141 11.11 -13.03 13.55
N ARG A 142 10.04 -13.14 14.35
CA ARG A 142 8.73 -12.57 14.00
C ARG A 142 8.81 -11.06 13.78
N THR A 143 9.53 -10.35 14.66
CA THR A 143 9.71 -8.90 14.53
C THR A 143 10.50 -8.53 13.27
N ARG A 144 11.56 -9.28 12.96
CA ARG A 144 12.35 -9.13 11.72
C ARG A 144 11.50 -9.37 10.49
N LEU A 145 10.68 -10.40 10.49
CA LEU A 145 9.78 -10.72 9.38
C LEU A 145 8.80 -9.57 9.10
N MET A 146 8.14 -9.05 10.13
CA MET A 146 7.23 -7.90 10.01
C MET A 146 7.96 -6.64 9.52
N ASN A 147 9.17 -6.39 10.04
CA ASN A 147 9.98 -5.25 9.62
C ASN A 147 10.43 -5.37 8.16
N ASN A 148 10.84 -6.56 7.73
CA ASN A 148 11.23 -6.83 6.35
C ASN A 148 10.04 -6.73 5.39
N GLU A 149 8.87 -7.24 5.78
CA GLU A 149 7.65 -7.12 4.97
C GLU A 149 7.23 -5.66 4.81
N SER A 150 7.21 -4.88 5.90
CA SER A 150 6.90 -3.45 5.84
C SER A 150 7.94 -2.64 5.05
N ALA A 151 9.22 -2.97 5.17
CA ALA A 151 10.29 -2.37 4.37
C ALA A 151 10.12 -2.69 2.87
N ARG A 152 9.79 -3.95 2.54
CA ARG A 152 9.48 -4.36 1.18
C ARG A 152 8.29 -3.59 0.63
N LYS A 153 7.18 -3.50 1.36
CA LYS A 153 5.98 -2.73 0.94
C LYS A 153 6.32 -1.27 0.67
N ARG A 154 7.11 -0.62 1.55
CA ARG A 154 7.57 0.76 1.33
C ARG A 154 8.44 0.90 0.08
N ARG A 155 9.40 0.00 -0.12
CA ARG A 155 10.23 -0.02 -1.34
C ARG A 155 9.37 -0.21 -2.59
N THR A 156 8.46 -1.16 -2.58
CA THR A 156 7.52 -1.41 -3.67
C THR A 156 6.67 -0.16 -3.97
N ALA A 157 6.12 0.50 -2.94
CA ALA A 157 5.37 1.73 -3.12
C ALA A 157 6.23 2.86 -3.74
N HIS A 158 7.48 2.99 -3.30
CA HIS A 158 8.41 3.98 -3.82
C HIS A 158 8.81 3.71 -5.28
N TYR A 159 9.22 2.49 -5.61
CA TYR A 159 9.73 2.15 -6.94
C TYR A 159 8.63 1.96 -7.99
N TYR A 160 7.46 1.47 -7.57
CA TYR A 160 6.39 1.07 -8.48
C TYR A 160 5.10 1.85 -8.26
N GLY A 161 5.11 2.96 -7.53
CA GLY A 161 3.94 3.85 -7.39
C GLY A 161 2.69 3.17 -6.81
N GLY A 162 2.88 2.16 -5.95
CA GLY A 162 1.77 1.38 -5.38
C GLY A 162 1.41 0.09 -6.12
N PHE A 163 2.01 -0.17 -7.28
CA PHE A 163 1.89 -1.46 -7.97
C PHE A 163 2.79 -2.52 -7.32
N SER A 164 2.40 -3.79 -7.38
CA SER A 164 3.19 -4.86 -6.77
C SER A 164 4.51 -5.13 -7.52
N THR A 165 4.54 -4.83 -8.82
CA THR A 165 5.67 -5.08 -9.72
C THR A 165 5.72 -4.06 -10.86
N ARG A 166 6.90 -3.94 -11.48
CA ARG A 166 7.10 -3.13 -12.71
C ARG A 166 6.19 -3.57 -13.86
N LYS A 167 6.00 -4.88 -14.06
CA LYS A 167 5.08 -5.42 -15.09
C LYS A 167 3.65 -4.94 -14.88
N GLU A 168 3.20 -4.89 -13.64
CA GLU A 168 1.85 -4.43 -13.30
C GLU A 168 1.66 -2.93 -13.54
N GLN A 169 2.65 -2.13 -13.13
CA GLN A 169 2.69 -0.69 -13.43
C GLN A 169 2.64 -0.44 -14.94
N GLU A 170 3.48 -1.14 -15.71
CA GLU A 170 3.52 -1.03 -17.17
C GLU A 170 2.19 -1.43 -17.81
N ARG A 171 1.58 -2.54 -17.37
CA ARG A 171 0.27 -2.96 -17.83
C ARG A 171 -0.80 -1.90 -17.54
N ASN A 172 -0.78 -1.28 -16.36
CA ASN A 172 -1.74 -0.22 -16.02
C ASN A 172 -1.56 0.99 -16.94
N ARG A 173 -0.31 1.44 -17.13
CA ARG A 173 0.01 2.52 -18.08
C ARG A 173 -0.47 2.21 -19.51
N LEU A 174 -0.26 0.99 -19.99
CA LEU A 174 -0.72 0.58 -21.33
C LEU A 174 -2.25 0.56 -21.44
N ARG A 175 -2.95 0.13 -20.38
CA ARG A 175 -4.43 0.17 -20.32
C ARG A 175 -4.97 1.60 -20.32
N GLU A 176 -4.32 2.51 -19.62
CA GLU A 176 -4.70 3.93 -19.62
C GLU A 176 -4.53 4.54 -21.03
N LEU A 177 -3.42 4.23 -21.71
CA LEU A 177 -3.20 4.67 -23.10
C LEU A 177 -4.21 4.08 -24.08
N GLU A 178 -4.57 2.80 -23.92
CA GLU A 178 -5.62 2.14 -24.73
C GLU A 178 -6.97 2.81 -24.52
N ARG A 179 -7.36 3.06 -23.26
CA ARG A 179 -8.62 3.74 -22.91
C ARG A 179 -8.69 5.18 -23.42
N SER A 180 -7.58 5.90 -23.38
CA SER A 180 -7.52 7.28 -23.86
C SER A 180 -7.37 7.40 -25.39
N GLY A 181 -7.32 6.28 -26.12
CA GLY A 181 -7.11 6.28 -27.57
C GLY A 181 -5.71 6.72 -28.02
N LYS A 182 -4.74 6.82 -27.10
CA LYS A 182 -3.37 7.31 -27.37
C LYS A 182 -2.34 6.18 -27.53
N ALA A 183 -2.78 4.93 -27.52
CA ALA A 183 -1.89 3.78 -27.62
C ALA A 183 -1.39 3.58 -29.05
N THR A 184 -0.08 3.40 -29.19
CA THR A 184 0.54 2.96 -30.45
C THR A 184 0.28 1.46 -30.70
N SER A 185 0.39 1.02 -31.95
CA SER A 185 0.23 -0.41 -32.33
C SER A 185 1.15 -1.34 -31.54
N SER A 186 2.44 -0.96 -31.40
CA SER A 186 3.43 -1.68 -30.60
C SER A 186 3.02 -1.80 -29.12
N GLN A 187 2.45 -0.74 -28.53
CA GLN A 187 1.96 -0.76 -27.16
C GLN A 187 0.76 -1.68 -26.98
N LEU A 188 -0.15 -1.73 -27.96
CA LEU A 188 -1.30 -2.65 -27.94
C LEU A 188 -0.85 -4.11 -28.06
N GLU A 189 0.14 -4.39 -28.91
CA GLU A 189 0.71 -5.73 -29.03
C GLU A 189 1.40 -6.17 -27.73
N LYS A 190 2.17 -5.27 -27.11
CA LYS A 190 2.76 -5.51 -25.78
C LYS A 190 1.69 -5.75 -24.71
N LEU A 191 0.57 -5.05 -24.77
CA LEU A 191 -0.54 -5.29 -23.85
C LEU A 191 -1.18 -6.66 -24.07
N LYS A 192 -1.34 -7.09 -25.34
CA LYS A 192 -1.84 -8.43 -25.69
C LYS A 192 -0.89 -9.53 -25.20
N SER A 193 0.43 -9.37 -25.38
CA SER A 193 1.41 -10.36 -24.91
C SER A 193 1.38 -10.48 -23.38
N LEU A 194 1.32 -9.36 -22.65
CA LEU A 194 1.17 -9.37 -21.19
C LEU A 194 -0.12 -10.07 -20.74
N ARG A 195 -1.25 -9.84 -21.43
CA ARG A 195 -2.52 -10.55 -21.15
C ARG A 195 -2.39 -12.05 -21.41
N HIS A 196 -1.68 -12.45 -22.47
CA HIS A 196 -1.46 -13.85 -22.81
C HIS A 196 -0.58 -14.56 -21.78
N GLU A 197 0.55 -13.96 -21.38
CA GLU A 197 1.42 -14.48 -20.31
C GLU A 197 0.63 -14.73 -19.01
N GLU A 198 -0.26 -13.81 -18.63
CA GLU A 198 -1.10 -13.97 -17.45
C GLU A 198 -2.07 -15.15 -17.58
N ARG A 199 -2.77 -15.27 -18.72
CA ARG A 199 -3.66 -16.41 -18.98
C ARG A 199 -2.92 -17.74 -18.85
N LEU A 200 -1.72 -17.85 -19.45
CA LEU A 200 -0.89 -19.04 -19.34
C LEU A 200 -0.50 -19.35 -17.88
N LYS A 201 -0.12 -18.33 -17.12
CA LYS A 201 0.21 -18.49 -15.69
C LYS A 201 -0.98 -18.99 -14.88
N TYR A 202 -2.17 -18.44 -15.09
CA TYR A 202 -3.40 -18.89 -14.43
C TYR A 202 -3.79 -20.31 -14.85
N HIS A 203 -3.68 -20.62 -16.13
CA HIS A 203 -3.94 -21.95 -16.66
C HIS A 203 -3.02 -23.01 -16.02
N LYS A 204 -1.70 -22.76 -15.99
CA LYS A 204 -0.73 -23.65 -15.36
C LYS A 204 -0.98 -23.81 -13.86
N LYS A 205 -1.38 -22.74 -13.16
CA LYS A 205 -1.74 -22.81 -11.74
C LYS A 205 -3.02 -23.64 -11.51
N ALA A 206 -4.01 -23.51 -12.40
CA ALA A 206 -5.24 -24.29 -12.34
C ALA A 206 -4.98 -25.78 -12.59
N GLN A 207 -4.13 -26.12 -13.58
CA GLN A 207 -3.69 -27.50 -13.83
C GLN A 207 -3.01 -28.12 -12.61
N ARG A 208 -2.01 -27.44 -12.03
CA ARG A 208 -1.35 -27.89 -10.79
C ARG A 208 -2.32 -28.11 -9.63
N LYS A 209 -3.34 -27.25 -9.50
CA LYS A 209 -4.37 -27.40 -8.47
C LYS A 209 -5.25 -28.63 -8.71
N LYS A 210 -5.53 -28.98 -9.97
CA LYS A 210 -6.25 -30.21 -10.33
C LYS A 210 -5.39 -31.44 -10.03
N GLU A 211 -4.13 -31.44 -10.45
CA GLU A 211 -3.16 -32.51 -10.18
C GLU A 211 -3.02 -32.77 -8.67
N LEU A 212 -2.83 -31.72 -7.87
CA LEU A 212 -2.75 -31.82 -6.40
C LEU A 212 -4.03 -32.36 -5.75
N LYS A 213 -5.20 -32.07 -6.35
CA LYS A 213 -6.47 -32.62 -5.86
C LYS A 213 -6.60 -34.10 -6.20
N ASN A 214 -6.21 -34.50 -7.40
CA ASN A 214 -6.24 -35.88 -7.84
C ASN A 214 -5.27 -36.73 -7.02
N ALA A 215 -4.03 -36.25 -6.81
CA ALA A 215 -3.04 -36.94 -5.97
C ALA A 215 -3.51 -37.13 -4.53
N LYS A 216 -4.17 -36.12 -3.93
CA LYS A 216 -4.76 -36.27 -2.60
C LYS A 216 -5.92 -37.27 -2.55
N ALA A 217 -6.73 -37.34 -3.60
CA ALA A 217 -7.82 -38.32 -3.69
C ALA A 217 -7.29 -39.76 -3.84
N GLU A 218 -6.14 -39.94 -4.49
CA GLU A 218 -5.45 -41.23 -4.60
C GLU A 218 -4.82 -41.66 -3.26
N ASP A 219 -4.18 -40.74 -2.52
CA ASP A 219 -3.58 -41.01 -1.21
C ASP A 219 -4.64 -41.29 -0.11
N ASP A 220 -5.80 -40.63 -0.15
CA ASP A 220 -6.89 -40.82 0.82
C ASP A 220 -7.70 -42.12 0.58
N GLY A 221 -7.26 -42.99 -0.35
CA GLY A 221 -7.89 -44.30 -0.61
C GLY A 221 -9.36 -44.21 -1.08
N THR A 222 -9.83 -43.02 -1.45
CA THR A 222 -11.20 -42.76 -1.90
C THR A 222 -11.30 -43.02 -3.40
N VAL A 223 -10.92 -44.23 -3.82
CA VAL A 223 -11.21 -44.72 -5.17
C VAL A 223 -12.71 -44.94 -5.28
N ASP A 224 -13.34 -44.00 -5.97
CA ASP A 224 -14.76 -43.91 -6.29
C ASP A 224 -15.32 -45.27 -6.75
N LYS A 225 -16.20 -45.88 -5.93
CA LYS A 225 -16.91 -47.15 -6.19
C LYS A 225 -17.92 -47.08 -7.36
N ARG A 226 -17.76 -46.15 -8.31
CA ARG A 226 -18.75 -45.87 -9.37
C ARG A 226 -18.62 -46.74 -10.62
N LYS A 227 -17.71 -47.73 -10.66
CA LYS A 227 -17.51 -48.57 -11.86
C LYS A 227 -18.29 -49.90 -11.90
N ASN A 228 -19.00 -50.32 -10.84
CA ASN A 228 -19.76 -51.57 -10.85
C ASN A 228 -21.27 -51.35 -10.62
N ARG A 229 -21.97 -50.69 -11.55
CA ARG A 229 -23.44 -50.65 -11.54
C ARG A 229 -24.12 -50.99 -12.86
N ASN A 230 -23.38 -51.50 -13.83
CA ASN A 230 -23.92 -52.12 -15.05
C ASN A 230 -23.21 -53.48 -15.22
N GLY A 231 -23.71 -54.48 -14.52
CA GLY A 231 -23.33 -55.89 -14.64
C GLY A 231 -24.50 -56.71 -14.16
#